data_AF-A0A8T4KHH7-F1
#
_entry.id   AF-A0A8T4KHH7-F1
#
_cell.length_a   1.000
_cell.length_b   1.000
_cell.length_c   1.000
_cell.angle_alpha   90.00
_cell.angle_beta   90.00
_cell.angle_gamma   90.00
#
_symmetry.space_group_name_H-M   'P 1'
#
loop_
_entity.id
_entity.type
_entity.pdbx_description
1 polymer ?
#
loop_
_entity_poly.entity_id
_entity_poly.type
_entity_poly.pdbx_seq_one_letter_code
_entity_poly.pdbx_strand_id
1 'polypeptide(L)' 'MLPTCCGTEMKVKIETSGFYEVECENCKDTVYIKKKSGFRPVLLDD' A
#
# COMPACT_ATOMS: atom_id res chain seq x y z
N MET A 1 5.41 6.58 -3.42
CA MET A 1 4.99 7.64 -2.47
C MET A 1 4.00 7.04 -1.51
N LEU A 2 4.31 7.12 -0.22
CA LEU A 2 3.37 6.74 0.85
C LEU A 2 2.54 7.96 1.23
N PRO A 3 1.32 7.76 1.76
CA PRO A 3 0.51 8.85 2.29
C PRO A 3 1.19 9.50 3.49
N THR A 4 0.85 10.77 3.70
CA THR A 4 1.31 11.57 4.83
C THR A 4 0.17 11.69 5.83
N CYS A 5 0.43 11.43 7.10
CA CYS A 5 -0.55 11.57 8.18
C CYS A 5 0.08 12.34 9.35
N CYS A 6 -0.66 13.28 9.94
CA CYS A 6 -0.17 14.17 11.00
C CYS A 6 1.09 15.00 10.65
N GLY A 7 1.34 15.29 9.37
CA GLY A 7 2.53 16.00 8.92
C GLY A 7 3.79 15.13 8.79
N THR A 8 3.66 13.82 9.01
CA THR A 8 4.75 12.84 8.87
C THR A 8 4.39 11.78 7.83
N GLU A 9 5.39 11.27 7.11
CA GLU A 9 5.16 10.14 6.19
C GLU A 9 4.78 8.89 7.01
N MET A 10 3.75 8.18 6.56
CA MET A 10 3.30 6.97 7.24
C MET A 10 4.30 5.83 7.06
N LYS A 11 4.43 4.96 8.07
CA LYS A 11 5.37 3.83 8.04
C LYS A 11 4.67 2.54 7.63
N VAL A 12 5.27 1.76 6.74
CA VAL A 12 4.77 0.43 6.38
C VAL A 12 5.01 -0.51 7.56
N LYS A 13 3.92 -1.07 8.11
CA LYS A 13 3.94 -2.07 9.17
C LYS A 13 4.01 -3.48 8.60
N ILE A 14 3.18 -3.76 7.60
CA ILE A 14 3.08 -5.08 6.96
C ILE A 14 3.06 -4.90 5.45
N GLU A 15 3.89 -5.67 4.75
CA GLU A 15 3.87 -5.75 3.30
C GLU A 15 3.35 -7.14 2.87
N THR A 16 2.20 -7.17 2.22
CA THR A 16 1.61 -8.40 1.65
C THR A 16 1.70 -8.36 0.13
N SER A 17 1.49 -9.49 -0.56
CA SER A 17 1.50 -9.55 -2.04
C SER A 17 0.49 -8.62 -2.72
N GLY A 18 -0.64 -8.30 -2.07
CA GLY A 18 -1.71 -7.48 -2.65
C GLY A 18 -1.87 -6.07 -2.07
N PHE A 19 -1.31 -5.79 -0.89
CA PHE A 19 -1.46 -4.49 -0.22
C PHE A 19 -0.33 -4.21 0.76
N TYR A 20 -0.17 -2.94 1.11
CA TYR A 20 0.66 -2.47 2.22
C TYR A 20 -0.26 -2.02 3.37
N GLU A 21 0.00 -2.50 4.57
CA GLU A 21 -0.55 -1.91 5.80
C GLU A 21 0.41 -0.81 6.27
N VAL A 22 -0.09 0.41 6.36
CA VAL A 22 0.67 1.58 6.81
C VAL A 22 0.07 2.13 8.10
N GLU A 23 0.90 2.46 9.06
CA GLU A 23 0.51 3.02 10.36
C GLU A 23 1.11 4.43 10.52
N CYS A 24 0.30 5.35 11.04
CA CYS A 24 0.77 6.65 11.49
C CYS A 24 1.25 6.53 12.94
N GLU A 25 2.51 6.82 13.19
CA GLU A 25 3.09 6.69 14.54
C GLU A 25 2.47 7.66 15.55
N ASN A 26 1.97 8.82 15.07
CA ASN A 26 1.51 9.94 15.89
C ASN A 26 0.06 9.76 16.37
N CYS A 27 -0.86 9.45 15.46
CA CYS A 27 -2.27 9.21 15.79
C CYS A 27 -2.65 7.73 15.95
N LYS A 28 -1.71 6.80 15.69
CA LYS A 28 -1.93 5.34 15.69
C LYS A 28 -2.99 4.87 14.68
N ASP A 29 -3.24 5.67 13.65
CA ASP A 29 -4.17 5.33 12.59
C ASP A 29 -3.54 4.37 11.57
N THR A 30 -4.33 3.42 11.06
CA THR A 30 -3.86 2.36 10.16
C THR A 30 -4.67 2.36 8.88
N VAL A 31 -3.98 2.35 7.73
CA VAL A 31 -4.59 2.37 6.39
C VAL A 31 -3.98 1.28 5.51
N TYR A 32 -4.79 0.79 4.58
CA TYR A 32 -4.41 -0.27 3.66
C TYR A 32 -4.28 0.26 2.22
N ILE A 33 -3.08 0.18 1.65
CA ILE A 33 -2.79 0.64 0.30
C ILE A 33 -2.72 -0.58 -0.62
N LYS A 34 -3.68 -0.72 -1.54
CA LYS A 34 -3.64 -1.78 -2.54
C LYS A 34 -2.42 -1.61 -3.45
N LYS A 35 -1.59 -2.65 -3.53
CA LYS A 35 -0.54 -2.72 -4.56
C LYS A 35 -1.24 -2.73 -5.91
N LYS A 36 -0.88 -1.84 -6.83
CA LYS A 36 -1.27 -1.99 -8.24
C LYS A 36 -0.59 -3.25 -8.74
N SER A 37 -1.24 -4.40 -8.57
CA SER A 37 -0.87 -5.61 -9.28
C SER A 37 -0.96 -5.27 -10.76
N GLY A 38 0.20 -5.20 -11.41
CA GLY A 38 0.31 -5.09 -12.86
C GLY A 38 -0.19 -6.39 -13.49
N PHE A 39 -1.47 -6.70 -13.33
CA PHE A 39 -2.14 -7.71 -14.13
C PHE A 39 -2.30 -7.08 -15.51
N ARG A 40 -1.21 -7.06 -16.28
CA ARG A 40 -1.31 -6.92 -17.72
C ARG A 40 -2.06 -8.17 -18.18
N PRO A 41 -3.25 -8.06 -18.79
CA PRO A 41 -3.83 -9.22 -19.43
C PRO A 41 -2.83 -9.70 -20.47
N VAL A 42 -2.25 -10.88 -20.24
CA VAL A 42 -1.54 -11.59 -21.30
C VAL A 42 -2.62 -12.04 -22.28
N LEU A 43 -2.56 -11.54 -23.50
CA LEU A 43 -3.29 -12.12 -24.63
C LEU A 43 -2.76 -13.56 -24.77
N LEU A 44 -3.62 -14.55 -24.52
CA LEU A 44 -3.38 -15.89 -25.02
C LEU A 44 -3.68 -15.83 -26.52
N ASP A 45 -2.64 -15.86 -27.36
CA ASP A 45 -2.77 -16.23 -28.77
C ASP A 45 -3.01 -17.76 -28.81
N ASP A 46 -4.14 -18.16 -29.41
CA ASP A 46 -4.56 -19.55 -29.70
C ASP A 46 -3.80 -20.13 -30.89
#